data_AF-A0A0L9TE18-F1
#
_entry.id   AF-A0A0L9TE18-F1
#
_cell.length_a   1.000
_cell.length_b   1.000
_cell.length_c   1.000
_cell.angle_alpha   90.00
_cell.angle_beta   90.00
_cell.angle_gamma   90.00
#
_symmetry.space_group_name_H-M   'P 1'
#
loop_
_entity.id
_entity.type
_entity.pdbx_description
1 polymer ?
#
loop_
_entity_poly.entity_id
_entity_poly.type
_entity_poly.pdbx_seq_one_letter_code
_entity_poly.pdbx_strand_id
1 'polypeptide(L)'
;MAASPSDDAVRNGASSASSVIDFLSLCQSLKTTKRTGWLRKGVKNPESIADHMYRMGLMALIAPDVPGFDRNKCIKLAIVHDIAEAIVGDITPMDGVSKKEKTYLEKTALDQMCKVLGGGSAATEITELWMEYESNFSLEAKFVKDLDKVEMILQALEYEDGFSGSSRSYSVVESSQHCLLKPDEEEISVLRSEFEAVKQSFLAIPDAFRRMPKMNPKGIYVNRNLRLDKLQVYGFDYDYTLAHYSSHLQTLIYDLAKEYLVGELRYPEVCLSFKYDPTFPIRGLYYDKAKGCLMKLDFFGSIELDECFYGRRKLSQKEIHEIYGTRHIGRDQARSLVGLMDFFCFSEACLLADIVQYFVDAKLEFDPSYVYEDVVRAIEHVHRSGLVHRGILSDPRRYLVKNGKILHFLKMLRERGKKLFLLTNSPYYFVDGGMRFMLEDSMDCRDSWTELFDVVIAKANKPQFYTSEHPFRFSEIQMQNEDTYRSELAKFHIIQELLGKLHATACSSVRTPAFNSLLEELNVERQKTRSKMKTIFNRCFGATFQTSTGQESAFAYHIHQYADVYTSKPENFLLHSPEAWLYVPFDVKIMPHHVKVIHFLIVVNVT
;
A
#
# COMPACT_ATOMS: atom_id res chain seq x y z
N MET A 1 -43.31 62.92 -31.52
CA MET A 1 -42.74 61.96 -30.54
C MET A 1 -42.41 60.69 -31.30
N ALA A 2 -41.25 60.10 -31.00
CA ALA A 2 -40.54 59.05 -31.75
C ALA A 2 -39.69 59.55 -32.94
N ALA A 3 -38.41 59.76 -32.64
CA ALA A 3 -37.28 59.49 -33.52
C ALA A 3 -36.08 59.20 -32.60
N SER A 4 -35.62 57.96 -32.60
CA SER A 4 -34.45 57.47 -31.89
C SER A 4 -33.16 57.97 -32.55
N PRO A 5 -32.21 58.56 -31.79
CA PRO A 5 -30.86 58.77 -32.27
C PRO A 5 -29.82 57.89 -31.55
N SER A 6 -28.99 57.27 -32.40
CA SER A 6 -27.55 57.02 -32.28
C SER A 6 -27.01 56.05 -31.22
N ASP A 7 -26.60 54.90 -31.73
CA ASP A 7 -25.80 53.77 -31.19
C ASP A 7 -24.34 54.11 -30.77
N ASP A 8 -24.03 55.32 -30.33
CA ASP A 8 -22.62 55.76 -30.18
C ASP A 8 -22.12 55.96 -28.73
N ALA A 9 -22.78 55.38 -27.72
CA ALA A 9 -22.37 55.58 -26.32
C ALA A 9 -22.17 54.30 -25.48
N VAL A 10 -21.96 53.14 -26.11
CA VAL A 10 -21.47 51.91 -25.43
C VAL A 10 -20.43 51.18 -26.28
N ARG A 11 -19.34 51.88 -26.67
CA ARG A 11 -18.10 51.25 -27.16
C ARG A 11 -16.98 51.46 -26.15
N ASN A 12 -17.10 50.87 -24.96
CA ASN A 12 -15.99 50.82 -24.01
C ASN A 12 -15.24 49.49 -24.15
N GLY A 13 -14.10 49.53 -24.84
CA GLY A 13 -12.95 48.64 -24.57
C GLY A 13 -12.82 47.33 -25.35
N ALA A 14 -13.58 47.09 -26.41
CA ALA A 14 -13.41 45.89 -27.23
C ALA A 14 -12.26 46.05 -28.24
N SER A 15 -11.30 45.12 -28.22
CA SER A 15 -10.22 45.02 -29.20
C SER A 15 -10.75 45.01 -30.63
N SER A 16 -10.13 45.78 -31.53
CA SER A 16 -10.47 45.73 -32.95
C SER A 16 -10.16 44.35 -33.54
N ALA A 17 -10.90 43.91 -34.57
CA ALA A 17 -10.62 42.62 -35.21
C ALA A 17 -9.17 42.54 -35.75
N SER A 18 -8.61 43.65 -36.23
CA SER A 18 -7.21 43.74 -36.67
C SER A 18 -6.25 43.51 -35.49
N SER A 19 -6.45 44.18 -34.36
CA SER A 19 -5.57 44.04 -33.19
C SER A 19 -5.63 42.65 -32.54
N VAL A 20 -6.78 41.97 -32.60
CA VAL A 20 -6.89 40.56 -32.20
C VAL A 20 -6.11 39.65 -33.16
N ILE A 21 -6.20 39.87 -34.47
CA ILE A 21 -5.43 39.10 -35.47
C ILE A 21 -3.92 39.34 -35.27
N ASP A 22 -3.49 40.57 -35.01
CA ASP A 22 -2.09 40.90 -34.77
C ASP A 22 -1.56 40.22 -33.50
N PHE A 23 -2.35 40.21 -32.42
CA PHE A 23 -2.02 39.50 -31.18
C PHE A 23 -1.93 37.97 -31.39
N LEU A 24 -2.88 37.38 -32.11
CA LEU A 24 -2.86 35.94 -32.42
C LEU A 24 -1.71 35.57 -33.37
N SER A 25 -1.36 36.46 -34.30
CA SER A 25 -0.21 36.30 -35.18
C SER A 25 1.10 36.32 -34.38
N LEU A 26 1.19 37.14 -33.34
CA LEU A 26 2.33 37.15 -32.43
C LEU A 26 2.44 35.84 -31.62
N CYS A 27 1.30 35.31 -31.16
CA CYS A 27 1.25 34.02 -30.46
C CYS A 27 1.62 32.81 -31.35
N GLN A 28 1.67 32.97 -32.68
CA GLN A 28 2.11 31.92 -33.61
C GLN A 28 3.51 31.42 -33.25
N SER A 29 4.40 32.30 -32.77
CA SER A 29 5.76 31.94 -32.36
C SER A 29 5.78 30.80 -31.35
N LEU A 30 4.80 30.74 -30.44
CA LEU A 30 4.71 29.66 -29.44
C LEU A 30 4.55 28.27 -30.09
N LYS A 31 3.88 28.20 -31.25
CA LYS A 31 3.68 26.94 -32.00
C LYS A 31 4.91 26.51 -32.80
N THR A 32 5.77 27.46 -33.14
CA THR A 32 6.94 27.20 -33.99
C THR A 32 8.23 27.06 -33.18
N THR A 33 8.32 27.76 -32.05
CA THR A 33 9.49 27.72 -31.16
C THR A 33 9.50 26.41 -30.39
N LYS A 34 10.55 25.63 -30.59
CA LYS A 34 10.76 24.35 -29.93
C LYS A 34 11.43 24.54 -28.58
N ARG A 35 11.06 23.72 -27.58
CA ARG A 35 11.63 23.80 -26.23
C ARG A 35 13.16 23.59 -26.28
N THR A 36 13.89 24.65 -25.96
CA THR A 36 15.35 24.79 -26.05
C THR A 36 16.07 23.74 -25.21
N GLY A 37 15.50 23.40 -24.04
CA GLY A 37 16.01 22.33 -23.18
C GLY A 37 16.14 20.99 -23.91
N TRP A 38 15.15 20.60 -24.71
CA TRP A 38 15.14 19.34 -25.45
C TRP A 38 16.05 19.35 -26.67
N LEU A 39 16.09 20.46 -27.42
CA LEU A 39 17.00 20.63 -28.55
C LEU A 39 18.46 20.45 -28.11
N ARG A 40 18.84 21.02 -26.96
CA ARG A 40 20.18 20.88 -26.37
C ARG A 40 20.52 19.47 -25.92
N LYS A 41 19.49 18.68 -25.57
CA LYS A 41 19.62 17.24 -25.26
C LYS A 41 19.57 16.35 -26.51
N GLY A 42 19.57 16.95 -27.71
CA GLY A 42 19.64 16.22 -28.97
C GLY A 42 18.31 15.63 -29.46
N VAL A 43 17.19 16.02 -28.85
CA VAL A 43 15.86 15.64 -29.35
C VAL A 43 15.64 16.31 -30.70
N LYS A 44 15.46 15.51 -31.76
CA LYS A 44 15.42 16.01 -33.14
C LYS A 44 14.20 16.88 -33.43
N ASN A 45 13.03 16.49 -32.93
CA ASN A 45 11.76 17.18 -33.15
C ASN A 45 11.01 17.31 -31.81
N PRO A 46 11.46 18.18 -30.89
CA PRO A 46 10.75 18.35 -29.64
C PRO A 46 9.45 19.15 -29.87
N GLU A 47 8.66 19.21 -28.82
CA GLU A 47 7.44 19.97 -28.66
C GLU A 47 7.74 21.45 -28.81
N SER A 48 6.74 22.17 -29.29
CA SER A 48 6.72 23.62 -29.20
C SER A 48 6.26 24.07 -27.82
N ILE A 49 6.52 25.33 -27.50
CA ILE A 49 6.01 25.94 -26.26
C ILE A 49 4.48 25.83 -26.19
N ALA A 50 3.79 25.99 -27.32
CA ALA A 50 2.33 25.84 -27.39
C ALA A 50 1.85 24.41 -27.16
N ASP A 51 2.61 23.38 -27.58
CA ASP A 51 2.25 21.98 -27.32
C ASP A 51 2.25 21.69 -25.81
N HIS A 52 3.30 22.15 -25.12
CA HIS A 52 3.46 22.12 -23.67
C HIS A 52 2.30 22.83 -22.95
N MET A 53 2.04 24.10 -23.31
CA MET A 53 0.96 24.90 -22.73
C MET A 53 -0.42 24.30 -23.00
N TYR A 54 -0.64 23.71 -24.19
CA TYR A 54 -1.90 23.06 -24.54
C TYR A 54 -2.15 21.84 -23.66
N ARG A 55 -1.14 20.99 -23.47
CA ARG A 55 -1.26 19.79 -22.65
C ARG A 55 -1.47 20.15 -21.18
N MET A 56 -0.81 21.19 -20.67
CA MET A 56 -1.11 21.74 -19.34
C MET A 56 -2.56 22.24 -19.22
N GLY A 57 -3.08 22.91 -20.26
CA GLY A 57 -4.49 23.33 -20.32
C GLY A 57 -5.46 22.14 -20.25
N LEU A 58 -5.15 21.04 -20.96
CA LEU A 58 -5.92 19.80 -20.86
C LEU A 58 -5.82 19.16 -19.47
N MET A 59 -4.63 19.17 -18.87
CA MET A 59 -4.41 18.66 -17.51
C MET A 59 -5.23 19.44 -16.47
N ALA A 60 -5.31 20.76 -16.61
CA ALA A 60 -6.18 21.60 -15.78
C ALA A 60 -7.67 21.34 -16.04
N LEU A 61 -8.07 21.10 -17.30
CA LEU A 61 -9.46 20.83 -17.68
C LEU A 61 -10.01 19.52 -17.07
N ILE A 62 -9.19 18.47 -17.03
CA ILE A 62 -9.59 17.16 -16.47
C ILE A 62 -9.40 17.08 -14.95
N ALA A 63 -8.91 18.14 -14.31
CA ALA A 63 -8.78 18.20 -12.86
C ALA A 63 -10.18 18.12 -12.20
N PRO A 64 -10.32 17.39 -11.07
CA PRO A 64 -11.58 17.30 -10.36
C PRO A 64 -11.98 18.66 -9.75
N ASP A 65 -13.29 18.93 -9.70
CA ASP A 65 -13.80 20.13 -9.04
C ASP A 65 -13.64 19.99 -7.50
N VAL A 66 -12.91 20.92 -6.89
CA VAL A 66 -12.63 20.94 -5.44
C VAL A 66 -13.25 22.21 -4.83
N PRO A 67 -13.96 22.13 -3.68
CA PRO A 67 -14.51 23.32 -3.02
C PRO A 67 -13.43 24.34 -2.68
N GLY A 68 -13.61 25.59 -3.14
CA GLY A 68 -12.65 26.68 -2.91
C GLY A 68 -11.50 26.74 -3.93
N PHE A 69 -11.59 26.00 -5.04
CA PHE A 69 -10.60 25.97 -6.11
C PHE A 69 -11.25 26.24 -7.47
N ASP A 70 -10.77 27.25 -8.19
CA ASP A 70 -11.34 27.61 -9.49
C ASP A 70 -10.63 26.91 -10.65
N ARG A 71 -11.19 25.80 -11.11
CA ARG A 71 -10.67 25.04 -12.26
C ARG A 71 -10.61 25.88 -13.55
N ASN A 72 -11.61 26.73 -13.81
CA ASN A 72 -11.62 27.54 -15.02
C ASN A 72 -10.46 28.54 -15.01
N LYS A 73 -10.14 29.07 -13.83
CA LYS A 73 -8.97 29.92 -13.63
C LYS A 73 -7.65 29.18 -13.88
N CYS A 74 -7.51 27.94 -13.44
CA CYS A 74 -6.32 27.11 -13.72
C CYS A 74 -6.09 26.86 -15.21
N ILE A 75 -7.16 26.63 -15.98
CA ILE A 75 -7.06 26.47 -17.44
C ILE A 75 -6.55 27.77 -18.07
N LYS A 76 -7.10 28.92 -17.66
CA LYS A 76 -6.66 30.24 -18.15
C LYS A 76 -5.20 30.53 -17.77
N LEU A 77 -4.78 30.20 -16.55
CA LEU A 77 -3.39 30.31 -16.08
C LEU A 77 -2.45 29.46 -16.95
N ALA A 78 -2.79 28.19 -17.21
CA ALA A 78 -1.98 27.28 -18.03
C ALA A 78 -1.80 27.79 -19.48
N ILE A 79 -2.82 28.44 -20.05
CA ILE A 79 -2.76 28.99 -21.42
C ILE A 79 -1.96 30.31 -21.47
N VAL A 80 -1.76 30.99 -20.33
CA VAL A 80 -1.10 32.31 -20.30
C VAL A 80 0.31 32.27 -19.71
N HIS A 81 0.68 31.25 -18.93
CA HIS A 81 1.90 31.28 -18.11
C HIS A 81 3.20 31.54 -18.90
N ASP A 82 3.43 30.84 -20.01
CA ASP A 82 4.59 31.02 -20.90
C ASP A 82 4.29 31.89 -22.13
N ILE A 83 3.19 32.67 -22.14
CA ILE A 83 2.77 33.44 -23.32
C ILE A 83 3.82 34.49 -23.76
N ALA A 84 4.59 35.01 -22.80
CA ALA A 84 5.65 35.98 -23.05
C ALA A 84 6.83 35.39 -23.86
N GLU A 85 6.99 34.07 -23.86
CA GLU A 85 8.01 33.37 -24.66
C GLU A 85 7.75 33.50 -26.17
N ALA A 86 6.56 33.97 -26.57
CA ALA A 86 6.26 34.34 -27.97
C ALA A 86 7.20 35.42 -28.52
N ILE A 87 7.69 36.31 -27.64
CA ILE A 87 8.67 37.36 -27.96
C ILE A 87 10.05 37.01 -27.41
N VAL A 88 10.13 36.54 -26.16
CA VAL A 88 11.40 36.36 -25.45
C VAL A 88 12.13 35.06 -25.85
N GLY A 89 11.39 34.06 -26.34
CA GLY A 89 11.89 32.69 -26.56
C GLY A 89 12.03 31.89 -25.26
N ASP A 90 12.25 30.58 -25.40
CA ASP A 90 12.41 29.66 -24.26
C ASP A 90 13.83 29.79 -23.65
N ILE A 91 13.96 30.71 -22.67
CA ILE A 91 15.19 30.96 -21.92
C ILE A 91 15.38 29.88 -20.84
N THR A 92 16.49 29.16 -20.93
CA THR A 92 16.88 28.05 -20.03
C THR A 92 17.96 28.46 -19.03
N PRO A 93 18.16 27.73 -17.91
CA PRO A 93 19.21 28.04 -16.94
C PRO A 93 20.64 28.06 -17.51
N MET A 94 20.87 27.38 -18.64
CA MET A 94 22.17 27.33 -19.33
C MET A 94 22.49 28.61 -20.12
N ASP A 95 21.52 29.52 -20.30
CA ASP A 95 21.70 30.78 -21.02
C ASP A 95 22.34 31.89 -20.16
N GLY A 96 22.58 31.62 -18.87
CA GLY A 96 23.26 32.55 -17.96
C GLY A 96 22.45 33.78 -17.56
N VAL A 97 21.18 33.88 -17.97
CA VAL A 97 20.27 34.97 -17.62
C VAL A 97 19.77 34.78 -16.18
N SER A 98 19.92 35.81 -15.34
CA SER A 98 19.48 35.74 -13.95
C SER A 98 17.94 35.68 -13.84
N LYS A 99 17.41 35.07 -12.77
CA LYS A 99 15.95 34.98 -12.56
C LYS A 99 15.24 36.35 -12.58
N LYS A 100 15.88 37.38 -12.02
CA LYS A 100 15.34 38.76 -12.01
C LYS A 100 15.27 39.36 -13.41
N GLU A 101 16.29 39.12 -14.22
CA GLU A 101 16.37 39.60 -15.59
C GLU A 101 15.38 38.86 -16.50
N LYS A 102 15.27 37.54 -16.36
CA LYS A 102 14.24 36.72 -17.05
C LYS A 102 12.82 37.27 -16.79
N THR A 103 12.47 37.48 -15.52
CA THR A 103 11.16 38.02 -15.12
C THR A 103 10.89 39.41 -15.72
N TYR A 104 11.91 40.28 -15.77
CA TYR A 104 11.78 41.63 -16.35
C TYR A 104 11.54 41.59 -17.88
N LEU A 105 12.27 40.73 -18.59
CA LEU A 105 12.12 40.55 -20.04
C LEU A 105 10.73 40.01 -20.39
N GLU A 106 10.29 38.96 -19.68
CA GLU A 106 8.96 38.36 -19.89
C GLU A 106 7.84 39.35 -19.57
N LYS A 107 7.97 40.13 -18.49
CA LYS A 107 6.99 41.14 -18.15
C LYS A 107 6.90 42.25 -19.20
N THR A 108 8.03 42.70 -19.72
CA THR A 108 8.08 43.72 -20.78
C THR A 108 7.44 43.21 -22.07
N ALA A 109 7.72 41.95 -22.44
CA ALA A 109 7.09 41.28 -23.57
C ALA A 109 5.57 41.18 -23.40
N LEU A 110 5.09 40.74 -22.23
CA LEU A 110 3.66 40.67 -21.93
C LEU A 110 2.96 42.03 -22.08
N ASP A 111 3.57 43.10 -21.57
CA ASP A 111 3.02 44.46 -21.68
C ASP A 111 2.94 44.93 -23.14
N GLN A 112 3.89 44.54 -23.98
CA GLN A 112 3.84 44.79 -25.41
C GLN A 112 2.71 43.99 -26.08
N MET A 113 2.55 42.71 -25.76
CA MET A 113 1.46 41.87 -26.30
C MET A 113 0.09 42.44 -25.93
N CYS A 114 -0.10 42.86 -24.68
CA CYS A 114 -1.33 43.48 -24.20
C CYS A 114 -1.65 44.82 -24.91
N LYS A 115 -0.63 45.61 -25.28
CA LYS A 115 -0.80 46.81 -26.11
C LYS A 115 -1.22 46.46 -27.54
N VAL A 116 -0.60 45.44 -28.14
CA VAL A 116 -0.96 44.95 -29.49
C VAL A 116 -2.40 44.44 -29.52
N LEU A 117 -2.88 43.78 -28.46
CA LEU A 117 -4.27 43.35 -28.32
C LEU A 117 -5.26 44.53 -28.28
N GLY A 118 -4.80 45.76 -28.05
CA GLY A 118 -5.64 46.97 -27.97
C GLY A 118 -6.08 47.33 -26.54
N GLY A 119 -5.48 46.72 -25.51
CA GLY A 119 -5.83 46.96 -24.10
C GLY A 119 -7.19 46.37 -23.70
N GLY A 120 -7.89 47.05 -22.78
CA GLY A 120 -9.22 46.65 -22.32
C GLY A 120 -9.21 45.46 -21.34
N SER A 121 -10.40 44.93 -21.05
CA SER A 121 -10.60 43.90 -20.02
C SER A 121 -9.85 42.60 -20.29
N ALA A 122 -9.73 42.19 -21.57
CA ALA A 122 -9.00 40.99 -21.95
C ALA A 122 -7.49 41.12 -21.69
N ALA A 123 -6.89 42.27 -22.03
CA ALA A 123 -5.48 42.53 -21.75
C ALA A 123 -5.21 42.63 -20.24
N THR A 124 -6.14 43.18 -19.47
CA THR A 124 -6.07 43.21 -18.01
C THR A 124 -6.11 41.80 -17.43
N GLU A 125 -7.06 40.96 -17.86
CA GLU A 125 -7.18 39.58 -17.38
C GLU A 125 -5.92 38.75 -17.68
N ILE A 126 -5.36 38.84 -18.89
CA ILE A 126 -4.09 38.18 -19.25
C ILE A 126 -2.95 38.62 -18.32
N THR A 127 -2.87 39.93 -18.04
CA THR A 127 -1.83 40.50 -17.19
C THR A 127 -1.94 40.01 -15.75
N GLU A 128 -3.16 39.99 -15.20
CA GLU A 128 -3.43 39.54 -13.83
C GLU A 128 -3.13 38.05 -13.67
N LEU A 129 -3.54 37.22 -14.62
CA LEU A 129 -3.27 35.78 -14.62
C LEU A 129 -1.77 35.50 -14.66
N TRP A 130 -1.03 36.16 -15.54
CA TRP A 130 0.42 35.97 -15.64
C TRP A 130 1.14 36.38 -14.34
N MET A 131 0.78 37.53 -13.76
CA MET A 131 1.33 37.97 -12.47
C MET A 131 1.00 36.98 -11.34
N GLU A 132 -0.23 36.45 -11.33
CA GLU A 132 -0.66 35.50 -10.31
C GLU A 132 0.15 34.20 -10.38
N TYR A 133 0.35 33.66 -11.59
CA TYR A 133 1.21 32.50 -11.82
C TYR A 133 2.63 32.73 -11.28
N GLU A 134 3.24 33.87 -11.63
CA GLU A 134 4.61 34.18 -11.22
C GLU A 134 4.75 34.43 -9.72
N SER A 135 3.72 35.01 -9.08
CA SER A 135 3.69 35.22 -7.64
C SER A 135 3.67 33.90 -6.84
N ASN A 136 3.09 32.85 -7.42
CA ASN A 136 2.95 31.51 -6.83
C ASN A 136 2.31 31.49 -5.43
N PHE A 137 1.41 32.44 -5.13
CA PHE A 137 0.75 32.53 -3.82
C PHE A 137 -0.61 31.82 -3.78
N SER A 138 -1.42 31.96 -4.83
CA SER A 138 -2.76 31.36 -4.90
C SER A 138 -2.70 29.84 -5.02
N LEU A 139 -3.80 29.18 -4.67
CA LEU A 139 -3.92 27.72 -4.80
C LEU A 139 -3.88 27.31 -6.28
N GLU A 140 -4.51 28.11 -7.14
CA GLU A 140 -4.55 27.92 -8.59
C GLU A 140 -3.17 28.08 -9.23
N ALA A 141 -2.38 29.08 -8.84
CA ALA A 141 -1.02 29.28 -9.35
C ALA A 141 -0.09 28.14 -8.94
N LYS A 142 -0.14 27.71 -7.68
CA LYS A 142 0.66 26.56 -7.18
C LYS A 142 0.32 25.28 -7.93
N PHE A 143 -0.97 25.04 -8.15
CA PHE A 143 -1.44 23.89 -8.90
C PHE A 143 -0.92 23.90 -10.35
N VAL A 144 -1.03 25.02 -11.06
CA VAL A 144 -0.54 25.10 -12.46
C VAL A 144 0.99 24.99 -12.54
N LYS A 145 1.76 25.49 -11.56
CA LYS A 145 3.22 25.24 -11.49
C LYS A 145 3.58 23.77 -11.24
N ASP A 146 2.70 23.02 -10.60
CA ASP A 146 2.88 21.57 -10.48
C ASP A 146 2.49 20.85 -11.77
N LEU A 147 1.46 21.31 -12.50
CA LEU A 147 1.15 20.81 -13.84
C LEU A 147 2.29 21.03 -14.83
N ASP A 148 2.97 22.18 -14.79
CA ASP A 148 4.15 22.52 -15.62
C ASP A 148 5.26 21.45 -15.46
N LYS A 149 5.61 21.13 -14.21
CA LYS A 149 6.59 20.07 -13.91
C LYS A 149 6.12 18.70 -14.39
N VAL A 150 4.84 18.36 -14.19
CA VAL A 150 4.29 17.07 -14.60
C VAL A 150 4.28 16.94 -16.12
N GLU A 151 3.92 18.00 -16.85
CA GLU A 151 3.92 18.02 -18.31
C GLU A 151 5.35 17.81 -18.83
N MET A 152 6.32 18.57 -18.30
CA MET A 152 7.73 18.41 -18.68
C MET A 152 8.25 16.98 -18.43
N ILE A 153 7.82 16.34 -17.33
CA ILE A 153 8.16 14.93 -17.03
C ILE A 153 7.47 13.99 -18.02
N LEU A 154 6.18 14.20 -18.34
CA LEU A 154 5.44 13.39 -19.31
C LEU A 154 6.05 13.47 -20.71
N GLN A 155 6.44 14.68 -21.16
CA GLN A 155 7.07 14.84 -22.45
C GLN A 155 8.47 14.20 -22.49
N ALA A 156 9.24 14.31 -21.41
CA ALA A 156 10.54 13.64 -21.30
C ALA A 156 10.44 12.13 -21.56
N LEU A 157 9.41 11.50 -20.98
CA LEU A 157 9.11 10.08 -21.16
C LEU A 157 8.74 9.76 -22.62
N GLU A 158 7.96 10.62 -23.27
CA GLU A 158 7.55 10.42 -24.67
C GLU A 158 8.72 10.51 -25.67
N TYR A 159 9.73 11.35 -25.39
CA TYR A 159 10.94 11.39 -26.22
C TYR A 159 11.85 10.19 -26.02
N GLU A 160 11.86 9.56 -24.86
CA GLU A 160 12.59 8.31 -24.65
C GLU A 160 11.97 7.14 -25.44
N ASP A 161 10.64 7.03 -25.48
CA ASP A 161 9.94 5.92 -26.15
C ASP A 161 10.05 5.96 -27.70
N GLY A 162 10.11 7.16 -28.30
CA GLY A 162 10.09 7.36 -29.76
C GLY A 162 11.37 7.00 -30.54
N PHE A 163 12.49 6.71 -29.87
CA PHE A 163 13.80 6.41 -30.50
C PHE A 163 14.09 4.91 -30.69
N SER A 164 13.18 4.02 -30.32
CA SER A 164 13.36 2.57 -30.18
C SER A 164 13.23 1.74 -31.47
N GLY A 165 13.52 2.33 -32.64
CA GLY A 165 13.28 1.73 -33.96
C GLY A 165 14.48 1.70 -34.92
N SER A 166 15.71 1.43 -34.47
CA SER A 166 16.79 0.95 -35.34
C SER A 166 17.98 0.48 -34.51
N SER A 167 18.17 -0.84 -34.44
CA SER A 167 19.38 -1.44 -33.88
C SER A 167 20.56 -1.23 -34.84
N ARG A 168 21.46 -0.32 -34.49
CA ARG A 168 22.87 -0.41 -34.87
C ARG A 168 23.74 0.00 -33.68
N SER A 169 24.31 -1.03 -33.06
CA SER A 169 25.38 -0.92 -32.08
C SER A 169 26.59 -0.21 -32.71
N TYR A 170 27.03 0.88 -32.09
CA TYR A 170 28.40 1.36 -32.24
C TYR A 170 29.09 1.30 -30.87
N SER A 171 30.11 0.45 -30.81
CA SER A 171 31.15 0.45 -29.80
C SER A 171 32.23 1.47 -30.16
N VAL A 172 32.53 2.43 -29.29
CA VAL A 172 33.82 3.15 -29.32
C VAL A 172 34.26 3.48 -27.88
N VAL A 173 35.10 2.60 -27.34
CA VAL A 173 36.28 2.98 -26.55
C VAL A 173 37.41 2.64 -27.54
N GLU A 174 38.34 3.49 -27.97
CA GLU A 174 38.99 4.66 -27.41
C GLU A 174 39.71 5.35 -28.58
N SER A 175 39.68 6.68 -28.67
CA SER A 175 40.86 7.43 -29.11
C SER A 175 40.75 8.90 -28.69
N SER A 176 41.76 9.34 -27.95
CA SER A 176 42.30 10.71 -27.93
C SER A 176 41.64 11.71 -26.97
N GLN A 177 42.08 11.61 -25.72
CA GLN A 177 42.76 12.69 -24.98
C GLN A 177 42.39 14.16 -25.27
N HIS A 178 41.97 14.78 -24.16
CA HIS A 178 42.02 16.19 -23.74
C HIS A 178 40.73 17.03 -23.72
N CYS A 179 40.43 17.51 -22.49
CA CYS A 179 39.42 18.48 -22.00
C CYS A 179 38.02 17.91 -21.65
N LEU A 180 37.87 17.00 -20.67
CA LEU A 180 37.75 17.23 -19.20
C LEU A 180 36.67 18.23 -18.74
N LEU A 181 35.53 17.73 -18.28
CA LEU A 181 34.90 18.06 -16.98
C LEU A 181 34.14 16.78 -16.50
N LYS A 182 34.54 16.26 -15.33
CA LYS A 182 34.14 14.96 -14.76
C LYS A 182 32.71 15.01 -14.18
N PRO A 183 32.02 13.88 -13.89
CA PRO A 183 31.18 13.86 -12.68
C PRO A 183 32.14 14.10 -11.53
N ASP A 184 31.95 15.16 -10.74
CA ASP A 184 32.90 15.45 -9.67
C ASP A 184 33.03 14.19 -8.81
N GLU A 185 34.25 13.64 -8.74
CA GLU A 185 34.60 12.64 -7.72
C GLU A 185 34.21 13.17 -6.33
N GLU A 186 34.10 14.49 -6.20
CA GLU A 186 33.52 15.24 -5.10
C GLU A 186 32.04 14.91 -4.81
N GLU A 187 31.13 14.75 -5.77
CA GLU A 187 29.72 14.40 -5.48
C GLU A 187 29.56 12.95 -4.99
N ILE A 188 30.27 12.00 -5.62
CA ILE A 188 30.28 10.60 -5.15
C ILE A 188 31.05 10.48 -3.82
N SER A 189 32.10 11.29 -3.62
CA SER A 189 32.82 11.44 -2.35
C SER A 189 31.92 12.04 -1.26
N VAL A 190 31.09 13.03 -1.58
CA VAL A 190 30.12 13.64 -0.68
C VAL A 190 29.05 12.62 -0.30
N LEU A 191 28.43 11.91 -1.24
CA LEU A 191 27.47 10.84 -0.94
C LEU A 191 28.11 9.70 -0.13
N ARG A 192 29.38 9.36 -0.40
CA ARG A 192 30.13 8.36 0.38
C ARG A 192 30.46 8.87 1.80
N SER A 193 30.83 10.14 1.93
CA SER A 193 31.08 10.82 3.21
C SER A 193 29.81 10.92 4.03
N GLU A 194 28.67 11.26 3.42
CA GLU A 194 27.35 11.25 4.03
C GLU A 194 26.94 9.83 4.45
N PHE A 195 27.15 8.83 3.61
CA PHE A 195 26.87 7.43 3.94
C PHE A 195 27.73 6.94 5.13
N GLU A 196 29.03 7.24 5.15
CA GLU A 196 29.91 6.90 6.27
C GLU A 196 29.59 7.73 7.52
N ALA A 197 29.21 9.01 7.40
CA ALA A 197 28.73 9.83 8.51
C ALA A 197 27.44 9.27 9.11
N VAL A 198 26.49 8.81 8.27
CA VAL A 198 25.28 8.11 8.70
C VAL A 198 25.64 6.81 9.42
N LYS A 199 26.58 6.03 8.89
CA LYS A 199 27.09 4.79 9.51
C LYS A 199 27.75 5.02 10.88
N GLN A 200 28.50 6.12 11.03
CA GLN A 200 29.05 6.55 12.32
C GLN A 200 27.95 7.07 13.26
N SER A 201 26.95 7.79 12.73
CA SER A 201 25.79 8.23 13.52
C SER A 201 24.92 7.07 14.02
N PHE A 202 24.94 5.91 13.35
CA PHE A 202 24.30 4.69 13.83
C PHE A 202 24.87 4.17 15.15
N LEU A 203 26.10 4.57 15.51
CA LEU A 203 26.69 4.30 16.83
C LEU A 203 26.11 5.22 17.93
N ALA A 204 25.58 6.40 17.54
CA ALA A 204 24.95 7.39 18.44
C ALA A 204 23.41 7.29 18.52
N ILE A 205 22.79 6.43 17.69
CA ILE A 205 21.34 6.15 17.64
C ILE A 205 20.67 5.71 18.97
N PRO A 206 21.34 5.05 19.95
CA PRO A 206 20.67 4.60 21.18
C PRO A 206 19.91 5.69 21.95
N ASP A 207 20.37 6.95 21.91
CA ASP A 207 19.71 8.07 22.60
C ASP A 207 18.51 8.65 21.84
N ALA A 208 18.45 8.47 20.51
CA ALA A 208 17.27 8.79 19.70
C ALA A 208 16.16 7.75 19.89
N PHE A 209 16.50 6.46 20.05
CA PHE A 209 15.54 5.39 20.34
C PHE A 209 14.80 5.57 21.67
N ARG A 210 15.44 6.15 22.70
CA ARG A 210 14.78 6.43 23.99
C ARG A 210 13.60 7.39 23.86
N ARG A 211 13.60 8.24 22.83
CA ARG A 211 12.56 9.25 22.55
C ARG A 211 11.50 8.77 21.57
N MET A 212 11.69 7.64 20.90
CA MET A 212 10.66 7.09 20.00
C MET A 212 9.47 6.54 20.80
N PRO A 213 8.22 6.80 20.37
CA PRO A 213 7.05 6.21 21.01
C PRO A 213 7.13 4.67 20.91
N LYS A 214 7.03 4.00 22.04
CA LYS A 214 6.91 2.53 22.08
C LYS A 214 5.47 2.14 21.79
N MET A 215 5.28 1.09 21.00
CA MET A 215 3.95 0.49 20.84
C MET A 215 3.44 0.00 22.20
N ASN A 216 2.19 0.32 22.53
CA ASN A 216 1.55 -0.19 23.73
C ASN A 216 1.00 -1.60 23.47
N PRO A 217 1.57 -2.67 24.07
CA PRO A 217 1.12 -4.05 23.83
C PRO A 217 -0.32 -4.32 24.31
N LYS A 218 -0.88 -3.44 25.14
CA LYS A 218 -2.27 -3.47 25.63
C LYS A 218 -3.14 -2.39 24.99
N GLY A 219 -2.66 -1.73 23.93
CA GLY A 219 -3.39 -0.69 23.24
C GLY A 219 -4.54 -1.23 22.40
N ILE A 220 -5.52 -0.36 22.14
CA ILE A 220 -6.53 -0.55 21.10
C ILE A 220 -6.13 0.30 19.90
N TYR A 221 -5.99 -0.34 18.75
CA TYR A 221 -5.61 0.29 17.50
C TYR A 221 -6.86 0.47 16.64
N VAL A 222 -7.02 1.66 16.06
CA VAL A 222 -8.29 2.11 15.46
C VAL A 222 -8.10 2.37 13.97
N ASN A 223 -8.81 1.62 13.14
CA ASN A 223 -8.85 1.78 11.68
C ASN A 223 -10.05 2.60 11.22
N ARG A 224 -11.16 2.56 11.98
CA ARG A 224 -12.38 3.36 11.78
C ARG A 224 -12.88 3.89 13.12
N ASN A 225 -13.42 5.10 13.12
CA ASN A 225 -13.97 5.71 14.33
C ASN A 225 -15.08 4.82 14.92
N LEU A 226 -14.96 4.47 16.20
CA LEU A 226 -15.91 3.58 16.87
C LEU A 226 -16.36 4.19 18.19
N ARG A 227 -17.69 4.27 18.37
CA ARG A 227 -18.33 4.77 19.58
C ARG A 227 -18.83 3.60 20.43
N LEU A 228 -18.10 3.29 21.51
CA LEU A 228 -18.43 2.15 22.38
C LEU A 228 -19.74 2.36 23.14
N ASP A 229 -20.10 3.61 23.42
CA ASP A 229 -21.35 3.97 24.08
C ASP A 229 -22.58 3.57 23.23
N LYS A 230 -22.47 3.65 21.89
CA LYS A 230 -23.54 3.27 20.96
C LYS A 230 -23.67 1.76 20.75
N LEU A 231 -22.67 0.97 21.09
CA LEU A 231 -22.71 -0.48 20.95
C LEU A 231 -23.66 -1.07 22.00
N GLN A 232 -24.70 -1.76 21.56
CA GLN A 232 -25.68 -2.39 22.47
C GLN A 232 -25.38 -3.87 22.71
N VAL A 233 -24.78 -4.54 21.71
CA VAL A 233 -24.56 -5.98 21.69
C VAL A 233 -23.09 -6.26 21.40
N TYR A 234 -22.49 -7.16 22.18
CA TYR A 234 -21.13 -7.67 21.98
C TYR A 234 -21.18 -9.16 21.68
N GLY A 235 -20.70 -9.53 20.50
CA GLY A 235 -20.51 -10.91 20.09
C GLY A 235 -19.08 -11.35 20.29
N PHE A 236 -18.88 -12.52 20.87
CA PHE A 236 -17.55 -13.10 21.09
C PHE A 236 -17.41 -14.40 20.31
N ASP A 237 -16.26 -14.58 19.67
CA ASP A 237 -15.78 -15.92 19.34
C ASP A 237 -15.22 -16.59 20.59
N TYR A 238 -15.19 -17.91 20.61
CA TYR A 238 -14.59 -18.67 21.70
C TYR A 238 -13.08 -18.83 21.48
N ASP A 239 -12.70 -19.58 20.46
CA ASP A 239 -11.32 -19.99 20.20
C ASP A 239 -10.43 -18.82 19.78
N TYR A 240 -9.26 -18.67 20.42
CA TYR A 240 -8.31 -17.58 20.22
C TYR A 240 -8.88 -16.15 20.45
N THR A 241 -10.07 -16.04 21.04
CA THR A 241 -10.69 -14.75 21.42
C THR A 241 -10.98 -14.73 22.92
N LEU A 242 -11.87 -15.59 23.42
CA LEU A 242 -12.06 -15.79 24.86
C LEU A 242 -11.05 -16.80 25.41
N ALA A 243 -10.93 -17.94 24.73
CA ALA A 243 -9.99 -19.00 25.06
C ALA A 243 -8.65 -18.77 24.38
N HIS A 244 -7.62 -18.48 25.16
CA HIS A 244 -6.25 -18.41 24.68
C HIS A 244 -5.56 -19.75 24.93
N TYR A 245 -4.86 -20.23 23.90
CA TYR A 245 -4.16 -21.50 23.95
C TYR A 245 -2.65 -21.31 24.12
N SER A 246 -2.01 -22.27 24.77
CA SER A 246 -0.55 -22.34 24.85
C SER A 246 0.05 -22.81 23.52
N SER A 247 1.38 -22.69 23.39
CA SER A 247 2.11 -23.19 22.22
C SER A 247 1.97 -24.70 22.00
N HIS A 248 1.57 -25.47 23.03
CA HIS A 248 1.40 -26.92 22.95
C HIS A 248 0.21 -27.34 22.08
N LEU A 249 -0.78 -26.46 21.89
CA LEU A 249 -1.97 -26.79 21.08
C LEU A 249 -1.58 -27.14 19.65
N GLN A 250 -0.68 -26.37 19.04
CA GLN A 250 -0.26 -26.61 17.66
C GLN A 250 0.49 -27.94 17.54
N THR A 251 1.34 -28.27 18.52
CA THR A 251 1.98 -29.59 18.57
C THR A 251 0.95 -30.72 18.64
N LEU A 252 -0.09 -30.59 19.46
CA LEU A 252 -1.16 -31.59 19.56
C LEU A 252 -1.92 -31.76 18.24
N ILE A 253 -2.33 -30.65 17.60
CA ILE A 253 -3.04 -30.69 16.31
C ILE A 253 -2.16 -31.35 15.24
N TYR A 254 -0.90 -30.94 15.16
CA TYR A 254 0.07 -31.48 14.21
C TYR A 254 0.31 -32.98 14.41
N ASP A 255 0.51 -33.43 15.66
CA ASP A 255 0.77 -34.83 15.98
C ASP A 255 -0.45 -35.71 15.69
N LEU A 256 -1.66 -35.27 16.02
CA LEU A 256 -2.88 -36.00 15.69
C LEU A 256 -3.12 -36.06 14.17
N ALA A 257 -2.81 -34.98 13.45
CA ALA A 257 -2.99 -34.92 12.01
C ALA A 257 -2.02 -35.85 11.27
N LYS A 258 -0.73 -35.87 11.64
CA LYS A 258 0.24 -36.79 11.02
C LYS A 258 -0.05 -38.26 11.35
N GLU A 259 -0.55 -38.55 12.57
CA GLU A 259 -1.02 -39.90 12.93
C GLU A 259 -2.16 -40.36 12.02
N TYR A 260 -3.12 -39.47 11.73
CA TYR A 260 -4.22 -39.75 10.80
C TYR A 260 -3.72 -39.96 9.37
N LEU A 261 -2.79 -39.13 8.89
CA LEU A 261 -2.19 -39.30 7.55
C LEU A 261 -1.56 -40.68 7.37
N VAL A 262 -0.81 -41.15 8.37
CA VAL A 262 -0.10 -42.44 8.30
C VAL A 262 -1.05 -43.62 8.53
N GLY A 263 -1.89 -43.54 9.56
CA GLY A 263 -2.80 -44.62 9.95
C GLY A 263 -3.92 -44.87 8.94
N GLU A 264 -4.58 -43.80 8.51
CA GLU A 264 -5.79 -43.87 7.69
C GLU A 264 -5.52 -43.62 6.21
N LEU A 265 -4.67 -42.64 5.88
CA LEU A 265 -4.35 -42.29 4.49
C LEU A 265 -3.10 -43.01 3.95
N ARG A 266 -2.47 -43.87 4.76
CA ARG A 266 -1.32 -44.71 4.38
C ARG A 266 -0.11 -43.94 3.88
N TYR A 267 0.10 -42.71 4.37
CA TYR A 267 1.36 -42.01 4.18
C TYR A 267 2.52 -42.79 4.82
N PRO A 268 3.76 -42.64 4.33
CA PRO A 268 4.91 -43.39 4.83
C PRO A 268 5.14 -43.22 6.34
N GLU A 269 5.49 -44.31 7.04
CA GLU A 269 5.65 -44.32 8.50
C GLU A 269 6.67 -43.31 9.01
N VAL A 270 7.67 -42.95 8.19
CA VAL A 270 8.65 -41.90 8.51
C VAL A 270 8.01 -40.55 8.83
N CYS A 271 6.82 -40.26 8.32
CA CYS A 271 6.08 -39.03 8.65
C CYS A 271 5.74 -38.92 10.14
N LEU A 272 5.62 -40.03 10.88
CA LEU A 272 5.41 -40.01 12.34
C LEU A 272 6.58 -39.38 13.09
N SER A 273 7.80 -39.42 12.53
CA SER A 273 9.00 -38.83 13.12
C SER A 273 9.04 -37.31 13.04
N PHE A 274 8.21 -36.70 12.18
CA PHE A 274 8.18 -35.25 11.99
C PHE A 274 7.72 -34.55 13.27
N LYS A 275 8.23 -33.33 13.49
CA LYS A 275 7.92 -32.54 14.68
C LYS A 275 7.44 -31.16 14.26
N TYR A 276 6.41 -30.68 14.94
CA TYR A 276 5.93 -29.32 14.74
C TYR A 276 7.03 -28.30 15.04
N ASP A 277 7.30 -27.43 14.08
CA ASP A 277 8.25 -26.32 14.20
C ASP A 277 7.49 -25.00 14.35
N PRO A 278 7.39 -24.43 15.57
CA PRO A 278 6.69 -23.17 15.81
C PRO A 278 7.41 -21.96 15.19
N THR A 279 8.65 -22.10 14.75
CA THR A 279 9.47 -21.01 14.20
C THR A 279 9.30 -20.85 12.68
N PHE A 280 8.60 -21.77 12.03
CA PHE A 280 8.40 -21.73 10.59
C PHE A 280 7.21 -20.88 10.16
N PRO A 281 5.94 -21.18 10.51
CA PRO A 281 4.81 -20.45 9.96
C PRO A 281 4.61 -19.12 10.70
N ILE A 282 4.04 -18.16 9.97
CA ILE A 282 3.45 -16.96 10.54
C ILE A 282 1.99 -16.86 10.10
N ARG A 283 1.22 -16.00 10.75
CA ARG A 283 -0.17 -15.72 10.35
C ARG A 283 -0.20 -14.95 9.02
N GLY A 284 -1.17 -15.28 8.16
CA GLY A 284 -1.44 -14.55 6.94
C GLY A 284 -0.62 -15.00 5.73
N LEU A 285 -0.09 -16.22 5.77
CA LEU A 285 0.53 -16.86 4.62
C LEU A 285 -0.54 -17.34 3.62
N TYR A 286 -0.12 -17.61 2.39
CA TYR A 286 -0.93 -18.22 1.35
C TYR A 286 -0.28 -19.52 0.89
N TYR A 287 -1.09 -20.55 0.73
CA TYR A 287 -0.68 -21.80 0.12
C TYR A 287 -1.31 -21.94 -1.26
N ASP A 288 -0.49 -22.18 -2.28
CA ASP A 288 -0.96 -22.49 -3.62
C ASP A 288 -1.19 -23.99 -3.76
N LYS A 289 -2.45 -24.42 -3.71
CA LYS A 289 -2.77 -25.85 -3.78
C LYS A 289 -2.41 -26.48 -5.14
N ALA A 290 -2.34 -25.69 -6.21
CA ALA A 290 -1.99 -26.21 -7.53
C ALA A 290 -0.47 -26.35 -7.71
N LYS A 291 0.33 -25.55 -7.00
CA LYS A 291 1.79 -25.50 -7.15
C LYS A 291 2.57 -26.02 -5.94
N GLY A 292 1.91 -26.27 -4.81
CA GLY A 292 2.54 -26.74 -3.57
C GLY A 292 3.44 -25.72 -2.88
N CYS A 293 3.27 -24.43 -3.20
CA CYS A 293 4.12 -23.35 -2.68
C CYS A 293 3.45 -22.62 -1.52
N LEU A 294 4.18 -22.40 -0.44
CA LEU A 294 3.78 -21.57 0.70
C LEU A 294 4.48 -20.22 0.62
N MET A 295 3.72 -19.13 0.60
CA MET A 295 4.26 -17.80 0.34
C MET A 295 3.61 -16.72 1.18
N LYS A 296 4.34 -15.62 1.35
CA LYS A 296 3.80 -14.36 1.86
C LYS A 296 3.59 -13.37 0.71
N LEU A 297 2.48 -12.65 0.78
CA LEU A 297 2.12 -11.63 -0.20
C LEU A 297 2.17 -10.24 0.43
N ASP A 298 2.56 -9.25 -0.38
CA ASP A 298 2.31 -7.84 -0.08
C ASP A 298 0.84 -7.47 -0.29
N PHE A 299 0.45 -6.25 0.10
CA PHE A 299 -0.93 -5.78 -0.04
C PHE A 299 -1.44 -5.66 -1.49
N PHE A 300 -0.54 -5.66 -2.49
CA PHE A 300 -0.90 -5.71 -3.90
C PHE A 300 -1.06 -7.14 -4.43
N GLY A 301 -0.85 -8.17 -3.60
CA GLY A 301 -0.89 -9.56 -4.02
C GLY A 301 0.37 -10.03 -4.74
N SER A 302 1.52 -9.39 -4.50
CA SER A 302 2.79 -9.82 -5.09
C SER A 302 3.61 -10.66 -4.10
N ILE A 303 4.25 -11.72 -4.61
CA ILE A 303 5.07 -12.68 -3.86
C ILE A 303 6.30 -12.00 -3.28
N GLU A 304 6.50 -12.08 -1.97
CA GLU A 304 7.76 -11.64 -1.36
C GLU A 304 8.89 -12.64 -1.68
N LEU A 305 9.90 -12.19 -2.43
CA LEU A 305 10.93 -13.04 -3.04
C LEU A 305 11.71 -13.91 -2.03
N ASP A 306 11.92 -13.41 -0.82
CA ASP A 306 12.61 -14.13 0.26
C ASP A 306 11.68 -14.93 1.17
N GLU A 307 10.39 -14.96 0.87
CA GLU A 307 9.32 -15.45 1.76
C GLU A 307 8.38 -16.40 0.98
N CYS A 308 8.92 -17.12 0.00
CA CYS A 308 8.24 -18.16 -0.80
C CYS A 308 9.00 -19.49 -0.72
N PHE A 309 8.29 -20.57 -0.39
CA PHE A 309 8.84 -21.88 -0.06
C PHE A 309 8.12 -22.98 -0.83
N TYR A 310 8.88 -23.97 -1.26
CA TYR A 310 8.36 -25.25 -1.75
C TYR A 310 8.82 -26.34 -0.79
N GLY A 311 7.87 -26.92 -0.05
CA GLY A 311 8.19 -27.67 1.17
C GLY A 311 8.85 -26.76 2.21
N ARG A 312 10.01 -27.17 2.73
CA ARG A 312 10.84 -26.38 3.66
C ARG A 312 11.95 -25.60 2.95
N ARG A 313 12.11 -25.80 1.64
CA ARG A 313 13.13 -25.14 0.84
C ARG A 313 12.63 -23.79 0.33
N LYS A 314 13.38 -22.73 0.64
CA LYS A 314 13.13 -21.41 0.06
C LYS A 314 13.37 -21.45 -1.45
N LEU A 315 12.44 -20.90 -2.22
CA LEU A 315 12.59 -20.76 -3.67
C LEU A 315 13.47 -19.55 -3.98
N SER A 316 14.29 -19.68 -5.02
CA SER A 316 15.02 -18.57 -5.61
C SER A 316 14.09 -17.70 -6.46
N GLN A 317 14.49 -16.45 -6.71
CA GLN A 317 13.75 -15.56 -7.60
C GLN A 317 13.55 -16.15 -9.01
N LYS A 318 14.53 -16.93 -9.49
CA LYS A 318 14.45 -17.62 -10.77
C LYS A 318 13.37 -18.70 -10.76
N GLU A 319 13.33 -19.54 -9.73
CA GLU A 319 12.29 -20.57 -9.59
C GLU A 319 10.89 -19.96 -9.44
N ILE A 320 10.75 -18.85 -8.69
CA ILE A 320 9.48 -18.13 -8.59
C ILE A 320 9.02 -17.64 -9.97
N HIS A 321 9.93 -17.08 -10.76
CA HIS A 321 9.63 -16.65 -12.13
C HIS A 321 9.28 -17.83 -13.05
N GLU A 322 9.93 -18.99 -12.90
CA GLU A 322 9.60 -20.21 -13.65
C GLU A 322 8.22 -20.77 -13.29
N ILE A 323 7.81 -20.67 -12.02
CA ILE A 323 6.52 -21.21 -11.54
C ILE A 323 5.36 -20.24 -11.83
N TYR A 324 5.57 -18.94 -11.59
CA TYR A 324 4.51 -17.92 -11.59
C TYR A 324 4.57 -16.94 -12.76
N GLY A 325 5.68 -16.88 -13.50
CA GLY A 325 5.91 -15.95 -14.60
C GLY A 325 6.19 -14.51 -14.15
N THR A 326 5.46 -14.00 -13.15
CA THR A 326 5.75 -12.71 -12.53
C THR A 326 5.63 -12.81 -11.02
N ARG A 327 6.10 -11.77 -10.32
CA ARG A 327 5.91 -11.66 -8.88
C ARG A 327 4.45 -11.43 -8.50
N HIS A 328 3.67 -10.79 -9.36
CA HIS A 328 2.28 -10.45 -9.08
C HIS A 328 1.37 -11.65 -9.38
N ILE A 329 0.56 -12.04 -8.40
CA ILE A 329 -0.40 -13.13 -8.57
C ILE A 329 -1.59 -12.60 -9.37
N GLY A 330 -1.74 -13.10 -10.60
CA GLY A 330 -2.89 -12.78 -11.44
C GLY A 330 -4.20 -13.38 -10.91
N ARG A 331 -5.34 -12.89 -11.43
CA ARG A 331 -6.69 -13.32 -11.00
C ARG A 331 -6.91 -14.83 -11.07
N ASP A 332 -6.39 -15.49 -12.12
CA ASP A 332 -6.59 -16.93 -12.29
C ASP A 332 -5.69 -17.75 -11.34
N GLN A 333 -4.45 -17.31 -11.12
CA GLN A 333 -3.55 -17.89 -10.14
C GLN A 333 -4.10 -17.72 -8.71
N ALA A 334 -4.74 -16.60 -8.42
CA ALA A 334 -5.36 -16.35 -7.11
C ALA A 334 -6.43 -17.38 -6.74
N ARG A 335 -7.04 -18.08 -7.72
CA ARG A 335 -8.07 -19.11 -7.45
C ARG A 335 -7.52 -20.37 -6.80
N SER A 336 -6.23 -20.67 -7.00
CA SER A 336 -5.57 -21.81 -6.34
C SER A 336 -4.99 -21.44 -4.98
N LEU A 337 -4.92 -20.14 -4.66
CA LEU A 337 -4.40 -19.68 -3.37
C LEU A 337 -5.42 -19.88 -2.24
N VAL A 338 -4.91 -20.38 -1.13
CA VAL A 338 -5.65 -20.53 0.13
C VAL A 338 -4.96 -19.68 1.19
N GLY A 339 -5.73 -18.76 1.79
CA GLY A 339 -5.23 -17.89 2.85
C GLY A 339 -5.23 -18.60 4.21
N LEU A 340 -4.07 -18.69 4.84
CA LEU A 340 -3.85 -19.26 6.17
C LEU A 340 -3.93 -18.13 7.21
N MET A 341 -5.17 -17.71 7.48
CA MET A 341 -5.48 -16.44 8.16
C MET A 341 -5.68 -16.58 9.68
N ASP A 342 -5.82 -17.79 10.20
CA ASP A 342 -6.00 -18.03 11.63
C ASP A 342 -4.79 -18.75 12.24
N PHE A 343 -4.84 -18.96 13.55
CA PHE A 343 -3.78 -19.67 14.27
C PHE A 343 -3.90 -21.20 14.13
N PHE A 344 -5.05 -21.74 13.77
CA PHE A 344 -5.23 -23.18 13.56
C PHE A 344 -4.49 -23.67 12.31
N CYS A 345 -4.35 -22.81 11.30
CA CYS A 345 -3.58 -23.09 10.10
C CYS A 345 -2.07 -23.22 10.31
N PHE A 346 -1.51 -22.97 11.50
CA PHE A 346 -0.05 -23.06 11.70
C PHE A 346 0.42 -24.51 11.62
N SER A 347 -0.32 -25.43 12.23
CA SER A 347 -0.06 -26.87 12.13
C SER A 347 -0.23 -27.36 10.70
N GLU A 348 -1.26 -26.89 10.00
CA GLU A 348 -1.51 -27.18 8.58
C GLU A 348 -0.33 -26.71 7.70
N ALA A 349 0.11 -25.46 7.84
CA ALA A 349 1.22 -24.89 7.08
C ALA A 349 2.52 -25.69 7.28
N CYS A 350 2.84 -26.04 8.53
CA CYS A 350 3.99 -26.88 8.85
C CYS A 350 3.87 -28.26 8.20
N LEU A 351 2.70 -28.91 8.34
CA LEU A 351 2.51 -30.28 7.88
C LEU A 351 2.56 -30.36 6.35
N LEU A 352 1.94 -29.41 5.64
CA LEU A 352 2.08 -29.26 4.20
C LEU A 352 3.55 -29.13 3.79
N ALA A 353 4.30 -28.25 4.47
CA ALA A 353 5.70 -28.04 4.16
C ALA A 353 6.56 -29.29 4.42
N ASP A 354 6.31 -30.02 5.50
CA ASP A 354 7.05 -31.25 5.84
C ASP A 354 6.76 -32.40 4.88
N ILE A 355 5.50 -32.59 4.51
CA ILE A 355 5.09 -33.64 3.58
C ILE A 355 5.66 -33.37 2.19
N VAL A 356 5.52 -32.14 1.69
CA VAL A 356 6.10 -31.74 0.40
C VAL A 356 7.61 -31.89 0.42
N GLN A 357 8.27 -31.45 1.51
CA GLN A 357 9.73 -31.60 1.65
C GLN A 357 10.16 -33.06 1.59
N TYR A 358 9.46 -33.94 2.31
CA TYR A 358 9.76 -35.37 2.30
C TYR A 358 9.59 -35.99 0.92
N PHE A 359 8.51 -35.69 0.20
CA PHE A 359 8.31 -36.21 -1.15
C PHE A 359 9.40 -35.74 -2.12
N VAL A 360 9.84 -34.48 -2.00
CA VAL A 360 10.97 -33.95 -2.76
C VAL A 360 12.27 -34.69 -2.44
N ASP A 361 12.59 -34.86 -1.15
CA ASP A 361 13.83 -35.52 -0.71
C ASP A 361 13.86 -37.01 -1.09
N ALA A 362 12.70 -37.66 -1.02
CA ALA A 362 12.50 -39.05 -1.44
C ALA A 362 12.38 -39.22 -2.97
N LYS A 363 12.37 -38.11 -3.74
CA LYS A 363 12.19 -38.08 -5.21
C LYS A 363 10.91 -38.80 -5.66
N LEU A 364 9.83 -38.63 -4.91
CA LEU A 364 8.52 -39.15 -5.25
C LEU A 364 7.81 -38.18 -6.20
N GLU A 365 7.11 -38.71 -7.19
CA GLU A 365 6.16 -37.92 -7.99
C GLU A 365 4.83 -37.82 -7.23
N PHE A 366 4.28 -36.62 -7.14
CA PHE A 366 3.01 -36.36 -6.45
C PHE A 366 2.31 -35.13 -7.06
N ASP A 367 0.99 -35.07 -6.88
CA ASP A 367 0.22 -33.86 -7.15
C ASP A 367 0.10 -33.02 -5.87
N PRO A 368 0.54 -31.75 -5.87
CA PRO A 368 0.39 -30.87 -4.72
C PRO A 368 -1.07 -30.69 -4.26
N SER A 369 -2.03 -30.79 -5.17
CA SER A 369 -3.45 -30.60 -4.88
C SER A 369 -3.98 -31.72 -3.99
N TYR A 370 -3.59 -32.97 -4.27
CA TYR A 370 -3.97 -34.11 -3.42
C TYR A 370 -3.28 -34.08 -2.06
N VAL A 371 -2.00 -33.66 -2.00
CA VAL A 371 -1.31 -33.45 -0.73
C VAL A 371 -2.05 -32.41 0.11
N TYR A 372 -2.47 -31.31 -0.51
CA TYR A 372 -3.26 -30.29 0.15
C TYR A 372 -4.59 -30.85 0.68
N GLU A 373 -5.34 -31.55 -0.17
CA GLU A 373 -6.63 -32.15 0.21
C GLU A 373 -6.50 -33.14 1.37
N ASP A 374 -5.48 -34.00 1.35
CA ASP A 374 -5.24 -35.00 2.39
C ASP A 374 -4.82 -34.36 3.72
N VAL A 375 -3.95 -33.35 3.68
CA VAL A 375 -3.55 -32.62 4.90
C VAL A 375 -4.73 -31.84 5.48
N VAL A 376 -5.51 -31.14 4.64
CA VAL A 376 -6.72 -30.44 5.10
C VAL A 376 -7.72 -31.44 5.68
N ARG A 377 -7.94 -32.58 5.02
CA ARG A 377 -8.82 -33.63 5.52
C ARG A 377 -8.35 -34.18 6.87
N ALA A 378 -7.04 -34.34 7.08
CA ALA A 378 -6.48 -34.75 8.37
C ALA A 378 -6.74 -33.70 9.46
N ILE A 379 -6.47 -32.42 9.19
CA ILE A 379 -6.72 -31.32 10.13
C ILE A 379 -8.23 -31.24 10.45
N GLU A 380 -9.09 -31.27 9.43
CA GLU A 380 -10.54 -31.28 9.60
C GLU A 380 -11.01 -32.49 10.43
N HIS A 381 -10.47 -33.68 10.18
CA HIS A 381 -10.79 -34.88 10.95
C HIS A 381 -10.43 -34.68 12.43
N VAL A 382 -9.24 -34.17 12.71
CA VAL A 382 -8.75 -33.91 14.08
C VAL A 382 -9.68 -32.96 14.85
N HIS A 383 -10.22 -31.94 14.18
CA HIS A 383 -11.20 -31.02 14.77
C HIS A 383 -12.62 -31.62 14.87
N ARG A 384 -13.14 -32.22 13.80
CA ARG A 384 -14.53 -32.73 13.74
C ARG A 384 -14.76 -33.98 14.58
N SER A 385 -13.77 -34.85 14.71
CA SER A 385 -13.82 -36.06 15.55
C SER A 385 -13.84 -35.76 17.06
N GLY A 386 -13.50 -34.50 17.42
CA GLY A 386 -13.35 -34.06 18.80
C GLY A 386 -12.09 -34.59 19.49
N LEU A 387 -11.13 -35.18 18.76
CA LEU A 387 -9.86 -35.66 19.32
C LEU A 387 -9.08 -34.54 19.99
N VAL A 388 -8.90 -33.40 19.31
CA VAL A 388 -8.25 -32.22 19.92
C VAL A 388 -9.02 -31.72 21.13
N HIS A 389 -10.35 -31.63 21.06
CA HIS A 389 -11.16 -31.18 22.19
C HIS A 389 -10.98 -32.08 23.42
N ARG A 390 -11.00 -33.40 23.23
CA ARG A 390 -10.76 -34.37 24.32
C ARG A 390 -9.32 -34.28 24.85
N GLY A 391 -8.34 -34.15 23.95
CA GLY A 391 -6.93 -33.96 24.32
C GLY A 391 -6.73 -32.72 25.20
N ILE A 392 -7.29 -31.58 24.78
CA ILE A 392 -7.25 -30.33 25.56
C ILE A 392 -7.93 -30.52 26.92
N LEU A 393 -9.14 -31.09 26.95
CA LEU A 393 -9.88 -31.24 28.20
C LEU A 393 -9.29 -32.29 29.16
N SER A 394 -8.47 -33.22 28.67
CA SER A 394 -7.76 -34.19 29.50
C SER A 394 -6.63 -33.58 30.31
N ASP A 395 -6.01 -32.50 29.80
CA ASP A 395 -5.00 -31.70 30.51
C ASP A 395 -5.17 -30.20 30.19
N PRO A 396 -6.24 -29.55 30.71
CA PRO A 396 -6.56 -28.16 30.37
C PRO A 396 -5.44 -27.19 30.73
N ARG A 397 -4.68 -27.47 31.80
CA ARG A 397 -3.59 -26.62 32.30
C ARG A 397 -2.45 -26.49 31.30
N ARG A 398 -2.20 -27.56 30.52
CA ARG A 398 -1.16 -27.55 29.49
C ARG A 398 -1.56 -26.75 28.26
N TYR A 399 -2.84 -26.77 27.90
CA TYR A 399 -3.32 -26.23 26.61
C TYR A 399 -4.04 -24.89 26.71
N LEU A 400 -4.74 -24.60 27.80
CA LEU A 400 -5.51 -23.38 28.02
C LEU A 400 -4.77 -22.41 28.96
N VAL A 401 -4.72 -21.15 28.58
CA VAL A 401 -4.14 -20.07 29.39
C VAL A 401 -5.25 -19.43 30.21
N LYS A 402 -5.19 -19.58 31.53
CA LYS A 402 -6.13 -18.90 32.44
C LYS A 402 -5.96 -17.39 32.34
N ASN A 403 -7.08 -16.67 32.34
CA ASN A 403 -7.10 -15.22 32.27
C ASN A 403 -8.28 -14.62 33.02
N GLY A 404 -8.14 -14.37 34.33
CA GLY A 404 -9.22 -13.82 35.15
C GLY A 404 -9.73 -12.44 34.70
N LYS A 405 -8.96 -11.71 33.89
CA LYS A 405 -9.39 -10.39 33.38
C LYS A 405 -10.53 -10.48 32.37
N ILE A 406 -10.65 -11.60 31.65
CA ILE A 406 -11.75 -11.76 30.68
C ILE A 406 -13.10 -11.79 31.42
N LEU A 407 -13.17 -12.41 32.59
CA LEU A 407 -14.37 -12.43 33.40
C LEU A 407 -14.76 -11.02 33.84
N HIS A 408 -13.78 -10.25 34.32
CA HIS A 408 -14.02 -8.87 34.74
C HIS A 408 -14.53 -8.02 33.56
N PHE A 409 -13.96 -8.22 32.38
CA PHE A 409 -14.41 -7.54 31.16
C PHE A 409 -15.86 -7.87 30.80
N LEU A 410 -16.23 -9.15 30.80
CA LEU A 410 -17.59 -9.60 30.52
C LEU A 410 -18.59 -9.07 31.57
N LYS A 411 -18.24 -9.14 32.87
CA LYS A 411 -19.07 -8.59 33.95
C LYS A 411 -19.28 -7.09 33.80
N MET A 412 -18.21 -6.34 33.53
CA MET A 412 -18.28 -4.89 33.31
C MET A 412 -19.27 -4.55 32.18
N LEU A 413 -19.22 -5.26 31.05
CA LEU A 413 -20.14 -5.00 29.94
C LEU A 413 -21.61 -5.25 30.36
N ARG A 414 -21.88 -6.31 31.12
CA ARG A 414 -23.23 -6.61 31.60
C ARG A 414 -23.74 -5.58 32.61
N GLU A 415 -22.90 -5.17 33.56
CA GLU A 415 -23.22 -4.13 34.54
C GLU A 415 -23.57 -2.80 33.85
N ARG A 416 -22.99 -2.55 32.66
CA ARG A 416 -23.29 -1.40 31.80
C ARG A 416 -24.51 -1.61 30.89
N GLY A 417 -25.29 -2.66 31.11
CA GLY A 417 -26.52 -2.96 30.37
C GLY A 417 -26.29 -3.45 28.94
N LYS A 418 -25.06 -3.86 28.58
CA LYS A 418 -24.77 -4.42 27.26
C LYS A 418 -25.23 -5.87 27.18
N LYS A 419 -25.71 -6.28 26.00
CA LYS A 419 -26.10 -7.65 25.69
C LYS A 419 -24.92 -8.44 25.13
N LEU A 420 -24.70 -9.65 25.62
CA LEU A 420 -23.54 -10.46 25.24
C LEU A 420 -24.00 -11.76 24.56
N PHE A 421 -23.34 -12.15 23.48
CA PHE A 421 -23.53 -13.49 22.92
C PHE A 421 -22.20 -14.17 22.59
N LEU A 422 -22.16 -15.49 22.73
CA LEU A 422 -21.05 -16.33 22.32
C LEU A 422 -21.41 -17.06 21.03
N LEU A 423 -20.55 -16.98 20.01
CA LEU A 423 -20.77 -17.61 18.71
C LEU A 423 -19.51 -18.35 18.26
N THR A 424 -19.54 -19.68 18.31
CA THR A 424 -18.36 -20.52 18.04
C THR A 424 -18.69 -21.73 17.17
N ASN A 425 -17.71 -22.17 16.38
CA ASN A 425 -17.76 -23.42 15.63
C ASN A 425 -17.50 -24.64 16.53
N SER A 426 -16.93 -24.42 17.71
CA SER A 426 -16.67 -25.45 18.70
C SER A 426 -17.97 -26.04 19.28
N PRO A 427 -17.99 -27.34 19.63
CA PRO A 427 -19.13 -27.97 20.26
C PRO A 427 -19.30 -27.49 21.70
N TYR A 428 -20.54 -27.45 22.17
CA TYR A 428 -20.88 -26.91 23.50
C TYR A 428 -20.09 -27.57 24.64
N TYR A 429 -19.94 -28.90 24.65
CA TYR A 429 -19.20 -29.61 25.71
C TYR A 429 -17.76 -29.12 25.85
N PHE A 430 -17.12 -28.74 24.73
CA PHE A 430 -15.74 -28.27 24.71
C PHE A 430 -15.64 -26.86 25.27
N VAL A 431 -16.53 -25.98 24.80
CA VAL A 431 -16.67 -24.61 25.30
C VAL A 431 -16.94 -24.60 26.79
N ASP A 432 -17.89 -25.42 27.23
CA ASP A 432 -18.31 -25.54 28.61
C ASP A 432 -17.17 -26.02 29.53
N GLY A 433 -16.46 -27.07 29.13
CA GLY A 433 -15.29 -27.56 29.87
C GLY A 433 -14.17 -26.52 29.97
N GLY A 434 -13.85 -25.84 28.86
CA GLY A 434 -12.81 -24.82 28.84
C GLY A 434 -13.19 -23.55 29.60
N MET A 435 -14.44 -23.07 29.49
CA MET A 435 -14.94 -21.93 30.26
C MET A 435 -14.92 -22.20 31.77
N ARG A 436 -15.35 -23.39 32.21
CA ARG A 436 -15.26 -23.77 33.64
C ARG A 436 -13.81 -23.77 34.13
N PHE A 437 -12.89 -24.31 33.34
CA PHE A 437 -11.47 -24.30 33.68
C PHE A 437 -10.90 -22.87 33.74
N MET A 438 -11.18 -22.04 32.74
CA MET A 438 -10.66 -20.66 32.67
C MET A 438 -11.18 -19.77 33.82
N LEU A 439 -12.37 -20.06 34.34
CA LEU A 439 -13.05 -19.28 35.39
C LEU A 439 -12.97 -19.92 36.79
N GLU A 440 -12.30 -21.07 36.93
CA GLU A 440 -12.19 -21.85 38.17
C GLU A 440 -11.75 -21.01 39.39
N ASP A 441 -10.82 -20.09 39.18
CA ASP A 441 -10.18 -19.31 40.26
C ASP A 441 -11.00 -18.07 40.67
N SER A 442 -12.10 -17.78 39.96
CA SER A 442 -12.94 -16.60 40.19
C SER A 442 -14.24 -17.02 40.91
N MET A 443 -14.20 -16.99 42.24
CA MET A 443 -15.08 -17.76 43.14
C MET A 443 -16.60 -17.49 43.12
N ASP A 444 -17.13 -16.53 42.35
CA ASP A 444 -18.58 -16.22 42.35
C ASP A 444 -19.38 -16.79 41.16
N CYS A 445 -18.71 -17.37 40.14
CA CYS A 445 -19.37 -17.77 38.88
C CYS A 445 -19.18 -19.26 38.53
N ARG A 446 -18.90 -20.11 39.52
CA ARG A 446 -18.72 -21.55 39.29
C ARG A 446 -19.99 -22.25 38.79
N ASP A 447 -21.17 -21.69 39.04
CA ASP A 447 -22.42 -22.42 38.82
C ASP A 447 -23.05 -22.24 37.44
N SER A 448 -22.78 -21.17 36.69
CA SER A 448 -22.90 -21.22 35.23
C SER A 448 -22.30 -19.99 34.54
N TRP A 449 -21.13 -20.14 33.92
CA TRP A 449 -20.54 -19.12 33.04
C TRP A 449 -21.50 -18.67 31.93
N THR A 450 -22.48 -19.51 31.57
CA THR A 450 -23.51 -19.18 30.58
C THR A 450 -24.35 -17.99 31.00
N GLU A 451 -24.47 -17.69 32.30
CA GLU A 451 -25.18 -16.51 32.77
C GLU A 451 -24.53 -15.22 32.26
N LEU A 452 -23.23 -15.23 31.96
CA LEU A 452 -22.53 -14.09 31.39
C LEU A 452 -23.03 -13.74 29.98
N PHE A 453 -23.72 -14.63 29.30
CA PHE A 453 -24.17 -14.45 27.92
C PHE A 453 -25.69 -14.53 27.84
N ASP A 454 -26.30 -13.60 27.12
CA ASP A 454 -27.73 -13.67 26.80
C ASP A 454 -28.01 -14.81 25.82
N VAL A 455 -27.05 -15.14 24.93
CA VAL A 455 -27.16 -16.23 23.96
C VAL A 455 -25.82 -16.95 23.78
N VAL A 456 -25.85 -18.29 23.77
CA VAL A 456 -24.69 -19.13 23.43
C VAL A 456 -25.03 -19.99 22.21
N ILE A 457 -24.31 -19.79 21.11
CA ILE A 457 -24.46 -20.51 19.86
C ILE A 457 -23.19 -21.32 19.61
N ALA A 458 -23.28 -22.63 19.83
CA ALA A 458 -22.22 -23.60 19.53
C ALA A 458 -22.45 -24.22 18.14
N LYS A 459 -21.37 -24.72 17.51
CA LYS A 459 -21.38 -25.25 16.13
C LYS A 459 -22.04 -24.30 15.11
N ALA A 460 -21.72 -23.01 15.21
CA ALA A 460 -22.29 -21.95 14.40
C ALA A 460 -22.08 -22.13 12.88
N ASN A 461 -21.04 -22.88 12.47
CA ASN A 461 -20.64 -23.04 11.08
C ASN A 461 -20.30 -21.69 10.41
N LYS A 462 -19.51 -20.86 11.09
CA LYS A 462 -18.87 -19.68 10.49
C LYS A 462 -17.89 -20.11 9.39
N PRO A 463 -17.79 -19.39 8.26
CA PRO A 463 -18.46 -18.12 7.96
C PRO A 463 -19.91 -18.25 7.48
N GLN A 464 -20.39 -19.47 7.16
CA GLN A 464 -21.73 -19.71 6.62
C GLN A 464 -22.84 -19.15 7.50
N PHE A 465 -22.66 -19.12 8.82
CA PHE A 465 -23.56 -18.44 9.77
C PHE A 465 -23.94 -17.02 9.35
N TYR A 466 -22.97 -16.23 8.89
CA TYR A 466 -23.16 -14.83 8.50
C TYR A 466 -23.61 -14.66 7.04
N THR A 467 -23.58 -15.75 6.27
CA THR A 467 -23.78 -15.71 4.82
C THR A 467 -24.99 -16.53 4.34
N SER A 468 -25.57 -17.37 5.19
CA SER A 468 -26.81 -18.12 4.97
C SER A 468 -28.04 -17.22 4.98
N GLU A 469 -29.01 -17.46 4.09
CA GLU A 469 -30.27 -16.71 3.96
C GLU A 469 -31.26 -16.95 5.12
N HIS A 470 -30.89 -16.51 6.33
CA HIS A 470 -31.82 -15.92 7.28
C HIS A 470 -31.67 -14.40 7.14
N PRO A 471 -32.75 -13.60 7.12
CA PRO A 471 -32.80 -12.33 6.41
C PRO A 471 -31.72 -11.34 6.87
N PHE A 472 -30.58 -11.39 6.19
CA PHE A 472 -29.62 -10.36 5.92
C PHE A 472 -28.78 -10.83 4.73
N ARG A 473 -29.31 -10.58 3.53
CA ARG A 473 -28.57 -10.45 2.26
C ARG A 473 -29.53 -9.95 1.18
N PHE A 474 -29.58 -8.63 1.05
CA PHE A 474 -30.08 -8.00 -0.17
C PHE A 474 -29.19 -6.78 -0.42
N SER A 475 -28.91 -6.53 -1.71
CA SER A 475 -28.16 -5.40 -2.29
C SER A 475 -26.62 -5.44 -2.29
N GLU A 476 -26.01 -6.49 -2.87
CA GLU A 476 -24.63 -6.31 -3.42
C GLU A 476 -24.35 -7.14 -4.70
N ILE A 477 -24.98 -8.30 -4.86
CA ILE A 477 -24.79 -9.15 -6.06
C ILE A 477 -25.55 -8.63 -7.29
N GLN A 478 -26.64 -7.88 -7.09
CA GLN A 478 -27.40 -7.30 -8.20
C GLN A 478 -26.68 -6.09 -8.83
N MET A 479 -25.79 -5.41 -8.07
CA MET A 479 -24.92 -4.34 -8.58
C MET A 479 -23.77 -4.86 -9.45
N GLN A 480 -23.35 -6.12 -9.28
CA GLN A 480 -22.22 -6.69 -10.03
C GLN A 480 -22.56 -7.16 -11.46
N ASN A 481 -23.84 -7.28 -11.79
CA ASN A 481 -24.28 -7.59 -13.15
C ASN A 481 -24.72 -6.35 -13.94
N GLU A 482 -24.63 -5.15 -13.36
CA GLU A 482 -24.81 -3.90 -14.10
C GLU A 482 -23.64 -3.67 -15.07
N ASP A 483 -23.94 -3.08 -16.22
CA ASP A 483 -22.95 -2.76 -17.25
C ASP A 483 -21.85 -1.78 -16.76
N THR A 484 -22.09 -1.07 -15.66
CA THR A 484 -21.15 -0.23 -14.92
C THR A 484 -19.99 -1.03 -14.29
N TYR A 485 -20.27 -2.19 -13.68
CA TYR A 485 -19.24 -3.09 -13.13
C TYR A 485 -18.41 -3.77 -14.24
N ARG A 486 -19.06 -4.09 -15.37
CA ARG A 486 -18.37 -4.61 -16.57
C ARG A 486 -17.43 -3.55 -17.19
N SER A 487 -17.71 -2.25 -17.01
CA SER A 487 -16.85 -1.14 -17.43
C SER A 487 -15.62 -0.94 -16.53
N GLU A 488 -15.74 -1.15 -15.21
CA GLU A 488 -14.60 -1.09 -14.27
C GLU A 488 -13.67 -2.31 -14.44
N LEU A 489 -14.21 -3.48 -14.80
CA LEU A 489 -13.42 -4.66 -15.14
C LEU A 489 -12.60 -4.47 -16.44
N ALA A 490 -13.08 -3.66 -17.39
CA ALA A 490 -12.34 -3.25 -18.58
C ALA A 490 -11.24 -2.21 -18.26
N LYS A 491 -11.47 -1.28 -17.33
CA LYS A 491 -10.43 -0.35 -16.81
C LYS A 491 -9.29 -1.10 -16.08
N PHE A 492 -9.61 -2.17 -15.35
CA PHE A 492 -8.61 -3.05 -14.75
C PHE A 492 -7.68 -3.71 -15.80
N HIS A 493 -8.20 -4.09 -16.98
CA HIS A 493 -7.40 -4.65 -18.08
C HIS A 493 -6.51 -3.59 -18.78
N ILE A 494 -6.93 -2.31 -18.82
CA ILE A 494 -6.13 -1.18 -19.33
C ILE A 494 -4.98 -0.82 -18.38
N ILE A 495 -5.19 -0.94 -17.06
CA ILE A 495 -4.14 -0.71 -16.04
C ILE A 495 -3.05 -1.80 -16.07
N GLN A 496 -3.39 -3.05 -16.41
CA GLN A 496 -2.38 -4.11 -16.63
C GLN A 496 -1.53 -3.88 -17.89
N GLU A 497 -2.07 -3.25 -18.94
CA GLU A 497 -1.31 -2.91 -20.16
C GLU A 497 -0.32 -1.75 -19.93
N LEU A 498 -0.65 -0.79 -19.05
CA LEU A 498 0.24 0.30 -18.60
C LEU A 498 1.39 -0.22 -17.73
N LEU A 499 1.14 -1.22 -16.89
CA LEU A 499 2.16 -1.98 -16.15
C LEU A 499 3.17 -2.67 -17.08
N GLY A 500 2.76 -3.05 -18.30
CA GLY A 500 3.62 -3.64 -19.33
C GLY A 500 4.61 -2.68 -20.00
N LYS A 501 4.32 -1.37 -20.03
CA LYS A 501 5.20 -0.35 -20.64
C LYS A 501 6.26 0.18 -19.67
N LEU A 502 5.97 0.12 -18.37
CA LEU A 502 6.91 0.37 -17.26
C LEU A 502 8.14 -0.57 -17.27
N HIS A 503 8.06 -1.72 -17.95
CA HIS A 503 9.19 -2.63 -18.14
C HIS A 503 10.15 -2.27 -19.29
N ALA A 504 9.85 -1.27 -20.13
CA ALA A 504 10.69 -0.93 -21.28
C ALA A 504 11.77 0.16 -20.98
N THR A 505 11.69 0.81 -19.81
CA THR A 505 12.63 1.82 -19.31
C THR A 505 13.89 1.17 -18.73
N ALA A 506 14.72 0.58 -19.59
CA ALA A 506 16.07 0.15 -19.22
C ALA A 506 17.02 0.26 -20.41
N CYS A 507 17.77 1.36 -20.52
CA CYS A 507 19.22 1.37 -20.77
C CYS A 507 19.79 2.79 -21.02
N SER A 508 20.32 3.44 -19.98
CA SER A 508 21.44 4.38 -20.14
C SER A 508 22.60 3.98 -19.20
N SER A 509 23.58 3.30 -19.80
CA SER A 509 24.94 3.07 -19.29
C SER A 509 25.79 4.30 -19.63
N VAL A 510 26.57 4.89 -18.72
CA VAL A 510 27.79 4.32 -18.13
C VAL A 510 27.86 4.57 -16.63
N ARG A 511 27.89 3.48 -15.86
CA ARG A 511 28.08 3.47 -14.41
C ARG A 511 29.58 3.50 -14.10
N THR A 512 30.03 4.49 -13.33
CA THR A 512 31.43 4.51 -12.87
C THR A 512 31.69 3.33 -11.90
N PRO A 513 32.90 2.77 -11.84
CA PRO A 513 33.24 1.71 -10.88
C PRO A 513 32.98 2.11 -9.42
N ALA A 514 33.16 3.41 -9.09
CA ALA A 514 32.85 3.97 -7.77
C ALA A 514 31.33 4.01 -7.48
N PHE A 515 30.50 4.33 -8.48
CA PHE A 515 29.03 4.29 -8.38
C PHE A 515 28.51 2.85 -8.23
N ASN A 516 29.00 1.92 -9.04
CA ASN A 516 28.64 0.50 -8.92
C ASN A 516 29.06 -0.08 -7.56
N SER A 517 30.26 0.28 -7.09
CA SER A 517 30.75 -0.11 -5.78
C SER A 517 29.88 0.43 -4.65
N LEU A 518 29.51 1.72 -4.67
CA LEU A 518 28.63 2.32 -3.66
C LEU A 518 27.19 1.77 -3.73
N LEU A 519 26.65 1.56 -4.93
CA LEU A 519 25.31 0.98 -5.13
C LEU A 519 25.25 -0.47 -4.64
N GLU A 520 26.28 -1.26 -4.91
CA GLU A 520 26.40 -2.63 -4.40
C GLU A 520 26.53 -2.60 -2.88
N GLU A 521 27.38 -1.73 -2.31
CA GLU A 521 27.55 -1.58 -0.86
C GLU A 521 26.24 -1.16 -0.17
N LEU A 522 25.49 -0.21 -0.73
CA LEU A 522 24.18 0.22 -0.24
C LEU A 522 23.13 -0.90 -0.35
N ASN A 523 23.12 -1.64 -1.45
CA ASN A 523 22.20 -2.76 -1.63
C ASN A 523 22.52 -3.92 -0.70
N VAL A 524 23.79 -4.23 -0.49
CA VAL A 524 24.27 -5.23 0.46
C VAL A 524 23.90 -4.82 1.89
N GLU A 525 24.13 -3.57 2.30
CA GLU A 525 23.79 -3.12 3.65
C GLU A 525 22.26 -3.04 3.85
N ARG A 526 21.50 -2.66 2.81
CA ARG A 526 20.03 -2.72 2.81
C ARG A 526 19.53 -4.16 2.94
N GLN A 527 20.07 -5.10 2.17
CA GLN A 527 19.72 -6.52 2.25
C GLN A 527 20.10 -7.11 3.60
N LYS A 528 21.28 -6.77 4.13
CA LYS A 528 21.74 -7.20 5.45
C LYS A 528 20.83 -6.67 6.56
N THR A 529 20.43 -5.40 6.48
CA THR A 529 19.50 -4.79 7.43
C THR A 529 18.11 -5.43 7.34
N ARG A 530 17.58 -5.63 6.14
CA ARG A 530 16.31 -6.35 5.92
C ARG A 530 16.36 -7.78 6.45
N SER A 531 17.43 -8.51 6.18
CA SER A 531 17.64 -9.86 6.67
C SER A 531 17.72 -9.89 8.20
N LYS A 532 18.46 -8.97 8.82
CA LYS A 532 18.48 -8.81 10.29
C LYS A 532 17.09 -8.53 10.84
N MET A 533 16.38 -7.53 10.31
CA MET A 533 15.01 -7.18 10.73
C MET A 533 14.06 -8.37 10.61
N LYS A 534 14.12 -9.10 9.50
CA LYS A 534 13.36 -10.33 9.27
C LYS A 534 13.62 -11.35 10.39
N THR A 535 14.89 -11.66 10.66
CA THR A 535 15.29 -12.66 11.66
C THR A 535 14.91 -12.30 13.11
N ILE A 536 14.67 -11.02 13.41
CA ILE A 536 14.18 -10.57 14.73
C ILE A 536 12.76 -11.09 14.98
N PHE A 537 11.92 -11.18 13.94
CA PHE A 537 10.54 -11.64 14.04
C PHE A 537 10.41 -13.13 13.73
N ASN A 538 10.76 -13.52 12.52
CA ASN A 538 10.67 -14.90 12.03
C ASN A 538 11.68 -15.10 10.90
N ARG A 539 12.52 -16.15 11.01
CA ARG A 539 13.61 -16.39 10.05
C ARG A 539 13.11 -16.71 8.64
N CYS A 540 11.93 -17.32 8.51
CA CYS A 540 11.35 -17.79 7.26
C CYS A 540 10.53 -16.70 6.55
N PHE A 541 9.63 -16.02 7.28
CA PHE A 541 8.64 -15.10 6.69
C PHE A 541 8.60 -13.70 7.32
N GLY A 542 9.52 -13.38 8.25
CA GLY A 542 9.62 -12.04 8.84
C GLY A 542 8.41 -11.64 9.68
N ALA A 543 8.13 -10.33 9.71
CA ALA A 543 7.02 -9.79 10.49
C ALA A 543 5.66 -10.14 9.86
N THR A 544 4.63 -10.38 10.67
CA THR A 544 3.27 -10.65 10.17
C THR A 544 2.67 -9.48 9.40
N PHE A 545 2.81 -8.26 9.90
CA PHE A 545 2.13 -7.09 9.33
C PHE A 545 2.90 -6.41 8.19
N GLN A 546 4.22 -6.59 8.14
CA GLN A 546 5.09 -5.93 7.16
C GLN A 546 5.88 -6.93 6.36
N THR A 547 6.14 -6.59 5.11
CA THR A 547 7.04 -7.36 4.25
C THR A 547 8.49 -7.01 4.51
N SER A 548 9.40 -7.84 4.02
CA SER A 548 10.85 -7.59 4.08
C SER A 548 11.26 -6.29 3.38
N THR A 549 10.43 -5.79 2.46
CA THR A 549 10.64 -4.55 1.73
C THR A 549 10.13 -3.31 2.46
N GLY A 550 9.45 -3.47 3.60
CA GLY A 550 8.86 -2.40 4.40
C GLY A 550 7.43 -2.02 3.98
N GLN A 551 6.81 -2.78 3.07
CA GLN A 551 5.43 -2.57 2.66
C GLN A 551 4.46 -3.30 3.59
N GLU A 552 3.18 -2.95 3.51
CA GLU A 552 2.12 -3.71 4.18
C GLU A 552 2.00 -5.12 3.58
N SER A 553 1.86 -6.11 4.46
CA SER A 553 1.49 -7.47 4.04
C SER A 553 0.02 -7.53 3.62
N ALA A 554 -0.35 -8.54 2.83
CA ALA A 554 -1.75 -8.84 2.55
C ALA A 554 -2.58 -9.07 3.83
N PHE A 555 -1.97 -9.63 4.88
CA PHE A 555 -2.63 -9.79 6.17
C PHE A 555 -2.94 -8.45 6.85
N ALA A 556 -1.98 -7.52 6.88
CA ALA A 556 -2.21 -6.17 7.42
C ALA A 556 -3.32 -5.46 6.65
N TYR A 557 -3.32 -5.58 5.33
CA TYR A 557 -4.38 -5.05 4.48
C TYR A 557 -5.75 -5.61 4.86
N HIS A 558 -5.88 -6.93 5.07
CA HIS A 558 -7.13 -7.55 5.54
C HIS A 558 -7.59 -6.99 6.89
N ILE A 559 -6.68 -6.80 7.85
CA ILE A 559 -7.02 -6.18 9.14
C ILE A 559 -7.54 -4.74 8.93
N HIS A 560 -6.92 -3.96 8.05
CA HIS A 560 -7.41 -2.61 7.72
C HIS A 560 -8.78 -2.59 7.05
N GLN A 561 -9.12 -3.61 6.25
CA GLN A 561 -10.40 -3.70 5.56
C GLN A 561 -11.53 -4.12 6.52
N TYR A 562 -11.30 -5.18 7.30
CA TYR A 562 -12.37 -5.87 8.03
C TYR A 562 -12.49 -5.48 9.51
N ALA A 563 -11.42 -4.99 10.14
CA ALA A 563 -11.47 -4.64 11.56
C ALA A 563 -11.54 -3.12 11.73
N ASP A 564 -12.65 -2.62 12.30
CA ASP A 564 -12.78 -1.21 12.70
C ASP A 564 -11.76 -0.86 13.79
N VAL A 565 -11.58 -1.78 14.74
CA VAL A 565 -10.58 -1.73 15.80
C VAL A 565 -9.94 -3.10 15.97
N TYR A 566 -8.66 -3.14 16.36
CA TYR A 566 -7.98 -4.37 16.72
C TYR A 566 -7.12 -4.17 17.97
N THR A 567 -6.96 -5.23 18.74
CA THR A 567 -6.15 -5.24 19.95
C THR A 567 -5.57 -6.63 20.16
N SER A 568 -4.53 -6.74 20.99
CA SER A 568 -3.90 -8.04 21.27
C SER A 568 -4.83 -9.02 22.00
N LYS A 569 -5.73 -8.51 22.85
CA LYS A 569 -6.70 -9.29 23.62
C LYS A 569 -7.96 -8.48 23.96
N PRO A 570 -9.16 -9.08 24.02
CA PRO A 570 -10.40 -8.36 24.31
C PRO A 570 -10.40 -7.62 25.66
N GLU A 571 -9.77 -8.17 26.70
CA GLU A 571 -9.73 -7.52 28.01
C GLU A 571 -8.93 -6.22 28.05
N ASN A 572 -8.19 -5.86 26.98
CA ASN A 572 -7.55 -4.55 26.89
C ASN A 572 -8.58 -3.40 26.86
N PHE A 573 -9.84 -3.69 26.49
CA PHE A 573 -10.94 -2.74 26.62
C PHE A 573 -11.22 -2.32 28.08
N LEU A 574 -10.77 -3.09 29.09
CA LEU A 574 -10.82 -2.66 30.49
C LEU A 574 -9.95 -1.42 30.79
N LEU A 575 -8.96 -1.15 29.94
CA LEU A 575 -8.08 0.02 30.10
C LEU A 575 -8.70 1.30 29.52
N HIS A 576 -9.87 1.19 28.88
CA HIS A 576 -10.59 2.28 28.27
C HIS A 576 -11.95 2.45 28.94
N SER A 577 -12.50 3.65 28.85
CA SER A 577 -13.88 3.87 29.28
C SER A 577 -14.83 3.01 28.43
N PRO A 578 -15.81 2.31 29.02
CA PRO A 578 -16.83 1.57 28.27
C PRO A 578 -17.64 2.46 27.32
N GLU A 579 -17.69 3.76 27.59
CA GLU A 579 -18.32 4.79 26.76
C GLU A 579 -17.31 5.55 25.88
N ALA A 580 -16.07 5.06 25.75
CA ALA A 580 -15.04 5.74 24.97
C ALA A 580 -15.43 5.88 23.50
N TRP A 581 -15.06 7.02 22.93
CA TRP A 581 -15.01 7.20 21.48
C TRP A 581 -13.58 6.97 21.02
N LEU A 582 -13.39 5.87 20.29
CA LEU A 582 -12.12 5.49 19.69
C LEU A 582 -11.99 6.17 18.33
N TYR A 583 -10.91 6.93 18.14
CA TYR A 583 -10.66 7.69 16.92
C TYR A 583 -9.50 7.11 16.13
N VAL A 584 -9.62 7.17 14.80
CA VAL A 584 -8.51 6.90 13.89
C VAL A 584 -7.40 7.92 14.17
N PRO A 585 -6.13 7.49 14.35
CA PRO A 585 -5.02 8.42 14.48
C PRO A 585 -4.93 9.34 13.26
N PHE A 586 -4.61 10.61 13.49
CA PHE A 586 -4.62 11.64 12.44
C PHE A 586 -3.63 11.35 11.30
N ASP A 587 -2.59 10.56 11.56
CA ASP A 587 -1.50 10.20 10.67
C ASP A 587 -1.73 8.93 9.85
N VAL A 588 -2.84 8.22 10.09
CA VAL A 588 -3.22 7.00 9.37
C VAL A 588 -3.96 7.36 8.08
N LYS A 589 -3.56 6.74 6.96
CA LYS A 589 -4.13 6.96 5.60
C LYS A 589 -3.98 8.41 5.09
N ILE A 590 -2.98 9.14 5.58
CA ILE A 590 -2.54 10.40 4.96
C ILE A 590 -1.93 10.08 3.59
N MET A 591 -2.50 10.63 2.52
CA MET A 591 -1.96 10.49 1.16
C MET A 591 -0.56 11.13 1.06
N PRO A 592 0.35 10.62 0.19
CA PRO A 592 1.71 11.16 0.09
C PRO A 592 1.81 12.67 -0.15
N HIS A 593 0.80 13.29 -0.76
CA HIS A 593 0.73 14.72 -1.07
C HIS A 593 0.12 15.58 0.06
N HIS A 594 -0.40 14.98 1.12
CA HIS A 594 -0.91 15.73 2.28
C HIS A 594 0.24 16.16 3.20
N VAL A 595 0.14 17.38 3.75
CA VAL A 595 1.11 17.92 4.71
C VAL A 595 1.14 17.04 5.96
N LYS A 596 2.29 16.43 6.23
CA LYS A 596 2.53 15.66 7.45
C LYS A 596 2.90 16.62 8.57
N VAL A 597 1.92 17.03 9.38
CA VAL A 597 2.20 17.84 10.58
C VAL A 597 2.86 16.93 11.62
N ILE A 598 4.16 17.09 11.81
CA ILE A 598 4.92 16.33 12.82
C ILE A 598 4.56 16.88 14.20
N HIS A 599 4.17 16.00 15.13
CA HIS A 599 3.66 16.29 16.48
C HIS A 599 4.58 17.16 17.37
N PHE A 600 5.82 17.44 16.96
CA PHE A 600 6.76 18.31 17.70
C PHE A 600 6.34 19.78 17.78
N LEU A 601 5.33 20.22 17.02
CA LEU A 601 4.82 21.60 17.05
C LEU A 601 3.81 21.89 18.17
N ILE A 602 3.35 20.87 18.92
CA ILE A 602 2.38 21.02 20.01
C ILE A 602 2.96 20.43 21.30
N VAL A 603 4.01 21.05 21.82
CA VAL A 603 4.25 21.08 23.27
C VAL A 603 3.80 22.46 23.73
N VAL A 604 2.49 22.62 23.90
CA VAL A 604 1.99 23.73 24.71
C VAL A 604 2.39 23.37 26.14
N ASN A 605 3.31 24.15 26.73
CA ASN A 605 3.52 24.16 28.17
C ASN A 605 2.20 24.54 28.83
N VAL A 606 1.39 23.53 29.16
CA VAL A 606 0.30 23.70 30.11
C VAL A 606 0.95 23.57 31.48
N THR A 607 1.40 24.70 32.01
CA THR A 607 1.77 24.88 33.41
C THR A 607 0.58 24.72 34.34
#